data_AF-A0A355WNS2-F1
#
_entry.id   AF-A0A355WNS2-F1
#
_cell.length_a   1.000
_cell.length_b   1.000
_cell.length_c   1.000
_cell.angle_alpha   90.00
_cell.angle_beta   90.00
_cell.angle_gamma   90.00
#
_symmetry.space_group_name_H-M   'P 1'
#
loop_
_entity.id
_entity.type
_entity.pdbx_description
1 polymer ?
#
loop_
_entity_poly.entity_id
_entity_poly.type
_entity_poly.pdbx_seq_one_letter_code
_entity_poly.pdbx_strand_id
1 'polypeptide(L)'
;MINWKTVALAATATVFASEAMAVEWNVSLWGKRRAFTEHVEKLAELVSAKTNGEFTLNISYGGLSKNTENLDGISIGAFEMAQFCAGYHRDKNPTITVLELPFMGVSTLEEEVAVSHAVYAHPATVSDLARWNAKLLMTSPQPQYNIVGIGEPRDTLAKFDGMRVRATGGIGQAFKAVGGVPTSVTATEAYNAMESGVVDTVA
;
A
#
# COMPACT_ATOMS: atom_id res chain seq x y z
N MET A 1 82.32 -7.93 10.88
CA MET A 1 81.29 -8.04 9.81
C MET A 1 80.05 -8.64 10.44
N ILE A 2 78.98 -7.84 10.60
CA ILE A 2 77.79 -8.20 11.36
C ILE A 2 76.77 -8.88 10.44
N ASN A 3 76.20 -9.97 10.97
CA ASN A 3 75.39 -11.01 10.34
C ASN A 3 73.90 -10.59 10.21
N TRP A 4 73.32 -10.66 9.02
CA TRP A 4 71.89 -10.35 8.78
C TRP A 4 71.05 -11.63 8.76
N LYS A 5 70.61 -12.02 9.96
CA LYS A 5 69.53 -12.98 10.17
C LYS A 5 68.17 -12.31 9.91
N THR A 6 67.37 -12.96 9.08
CA THR A 6 65.90 -13.06 9.19
C THR A 6 65.10 -11.74 9.26
N VAL A 7 64.71 -11.21 8.10
CA VAL A 7 63.60 -10.25 8.01
C VAL A 7 62.32 -11.04 7.74
N ALA A 8 61.60 -11.39 8.80
CA ALA A 8 60.23 -11.91 8.70
C ALA A 8 59.30 -10.72 8.45
N LEU A 9 58.77 -10.63 7.23
CA LEU A 9 57.79 -9.63 6.83
C LEU A 9 56.43 -10.05 7.41
N ALA A 10 56.03 -9.45 8.52
CA ALA A 10 54.68 -9.60 9.05
C ALA A 10 53.72 -8.77 8.18
N ALA A 11 53.00 -9.44 7.28
CA ALA A 11 51.88 -8.84 6.56
C ALA A 11 50.68 -8.77 7.51
N THR A 12 50.46 -7.62 8.12
CA THR A 12 49.24 -7.34 8.88
C THR A 12 48.09 -7.19 7.87
N ALA A 13 47.35 -8.27 7.64
CA ALA A 13 46.08 -8.20 6.91
C ALA A 13 45.04 -7.53 7.82
N THR A 14 44.81 -6.24 7.63
CA THR A 14 43.64 -5.55 8.19
C THR A 14 42.41 -6.06 7.45
N VAL A 15 41.75 -7.07 8.03
CA VAL A 15 40.38 -7.41 7.66
C VAL A 15 39.51 -6.27 8.18
N PHE A 16 39.15 -5.34 7.28
CA PHE A 16 37.99 -4.50 7.50
C PHE A 16 36.78 -5.43 7.48
N ALA A 17 36.37 -5.91 8.65
CA ALA A 17 34.99 -6.30 8.83
C ALA A 17 34.19 -5.00 8.62
N SER A 18 33.60 -4.83 7.45
CA SER A 18 32.52 -3.86 7.31
C SER A 18 31.49 -4.26 8.36
N GLU A 19 31.28 -3.44 9.38
CA GLU A 19 30.05 -3.53 10.17
C GLU A 19 28.92 -3.59 9.13
N ALA A 20 28.13 -4.65 9.15
CA ALA A 20 26.95 -4.72 8.32
C ALA A 20 26.12 -3.49 8.70
N MET A 21 26.10 -2.48 7.83
CA MET A 21 25.31 -1.27 8.05
C MET A 21 23.87 -1.73 8.27
N ALA A 22 23.31 -1.43 9.44
CA ALA A 22 21.91 -1.71 9.71
C ALA A 22 21.09 -1.07 8.58
N VAL A 23 20.31 -1.88 7.89
CA VAL A 23 19.43 -1.44 6.81
C VAL A 23 18.23 -0.77 7.46
N GLU A 24 17.93 0.45 7.07
CA GLU A 24 16.71 1.12 7.49
C GLU A 24 15.90 1.48 6.24
N TRP A 25 14.63 1.08 6.22
CA TRP A 25 13.68 1.47 5.18
C TRP A 25 12.67 2.47 5.74
N ASN A 26 12.49 3.57 5.04
CA ASN A 26 11.40 4.50 5.29
C ASN A 26 10.10 3.93 4.69
N VAL A 27 9.03 3.95 5.49
CA VAL A 27 7.73 3.37 5.11
C VAL A 27 6.67 4.46 5.08
N SER A 28 6.16 4.76 3.88
CA SER A 28 5.11 5.75 3.70
C SER A 28 3.72 5.14 3.90
N LEU A 29 3.08 5.52 5.01
CA LEU A 29 1.67 5.31 5.31
C LEU A 29 0.94 6.65 5.38
N TRP A 30 -0.38 6.61 5.61
CA TRP A 30 -1.23 7.80 5.63
C TRP A 30 -2.35 7.74 6.67
N GLY A 31 -2.82 8.92 7.06
CA GLY A 31 -3.82 9.09 8.12
C GLY A 31 -3.22 8.84 9.51
N LYS A 32 -3.89 8.05 10.33
CA LYS A 32 -3.40 7.60 11.65
C LYS A 32 -3.33 6.07 11.69
N ARG A 33 -2.53 5.53 12.61
CA ARG A 33 -2.48 4.09 12.91
C ARG A 33 -3.90 3.57 13.20
N ARG A 34 -4.26 2.48 12.52
CA ARG A 34 -5.59 1.86 12.56
C ARG A 34 -5.49 0.42 12.07
N ALA A 35 -6.56 -0.37 12.19
CA ALA A 35 -6.60 -1.77 11.76
C ALA A 35 -5.98 -2.02 10.36
N PHE A 36 -6.25 -1.14 9.40
CA PHE A 36 -5.70 -1.21 8.03
C PHE A 36 -4.15 -1.15 7.96
N THR A 37 -3.48 -0.56 8.94
CA THR A 37 -2.00 -0.40 8.96
C THR A 37 -1.29 -1.33 9.96
N GLU A 38 -2.02 -2.04 10.83
CA GLU A 38 -1.43 -2.88 11.88
C GLU A 38 -0.52 -3.99 11.34
N HIS A 39 -0.85 -4.57 10.18
CA HIS A 39 0.01 -5.55 9.53
C HIS A 39 1.40 -4.99 9.13
N VAL A 40 1.53 -3.68 8.84
CA VAL A 40 2.82 -3.03 8.55
C VAL A 40 3.64 -2.84 9.84
N GLU A 41 2.97 -2.47 10.93
CA GLU A 41 3.58 -2.40 12.27
C GLU A 41 4.10 -3.78 12.69
N LYS A 42 3.31 -4.83 12.44
CA LYS A 42 3.72 -6.20 12.71
C LYS A 42 4.89 -6.63 11.83
N LEU A 43 4.93 -6.21 10.57
CA LEU A 43 6.07 -6.45 9.70
C LEU A 43 7.34 -5.77 10.23
N ALA A 44 7.25 -4.52 10.70
CA ALA A 44 8.37 -3.79 11.29
C ALA A 44 8.94 -4.49 12.53
N GLU A 45 8.05 -4.92 13.44
CA GLU A 45 8.41 -5.71 14.63
C GLU A 45 9.13 -7.01 14.23
N LEU A 46 8.55 -7.78 13.32
CA LEU A 46 9.06 -9.10 12.93
C LEU A 46 10.37 -9.02 12.14
N VAL A 47 10.53 -8.03 11.25
CA VAL A 47 11.77 -7.84 10.50
C VAL A 47 12.90 -7.54 11.47
N SER A 48 12.73 -6.54 12.33
CA SER A 48 13.74 -6.19 13.34
C SER A 48 14.08 -7.37 14.25
N ALA A 49 13.07 -8.09 14.77
CA ALA A 49 13.30 -9.25 15.63
C ALA A 49 14.03 -10.40 14.91
N LYS A 50 13.69 -10.67 13.64
CA LYS A 50 14.29 -11.77 12.87
C LYS A 50 15.68 -11.45 12.34
N THR A 51 16.04 -10.17 12.24
CA THR A 51 17.36 -9.71 11.81
C THR A 51 18.19 -9.16 12.97
N ASN A 52 17.78 -9.39 14.23
CA ASN A 52 18.46 -8.86 15.43
C ASN A 52 18.72 -7.34 15.36
N GLY A 53 17.80 -6.58 14.78
CA GLY A 53 17.91 -5.13 14.61
C GLY A 53 18.73 -4.67 13.40
N GLU A 54 19.34 -5.58 12.63
CA GLU A 54 20.09 -5.22 11.41
C GLU A 54 19.20 -4.73 10.26
N PHE A 55 17.88 -4.88 10.36
CA PHE A 55 16.92 -4.33 9.42
C PHE A 55 15.73 -3.73 10.20
N THR A 56 15.52 -2.43 10.07
CA THR A 56 14.41 -1.69 10.68
C THR A 56 13.52 -1.03 9.63
N LEU A 57 12.24 -0.85 9.98
CA LEU A 57 11.27 -0.10 9.19
C LEU A 57 10.87 1.17 9.95
N ASN A 58 11.17 2.34 9.40
CA ASN A 58 10.81 3.63 9.94
C ASN A 58 9.45 4.09 9.37
N ILE A 59 8.38 3.87 10.12
CA ILE A 59 7.00 4.11 9.67
C ILE A 59 6.61 5.58 9.83
N SER A 60 6.19 6.21 8.73
CA SER A 60 5.65 7.58 8.72
C SER A 60 4.19 7.60 8.29
N TYR A 61 3.33 8.20 9.12
CA TYR A 61 1.92 8.42 8.81
C TYR A 61 1.71 9.82 8.23
N GLY A 62 1.82 9.95 6.91
CA GLY A 62 1.53 11.19 6.16
C GLY A 62 2.70 12.18 6.03
N GLY A 63 3.90 11.86 6.53
CA GLY A 63 5.07 12.75 6.46
C GLY A 63 5.93 12.58 5.20
N LEU A 64 5.81 11.45 4.49
CA LEU A 64 6.71 11.11 3.36
C LEU A 64 6.10 11.34 1.98
N SER A 65 4.79 11.15 1.81
CA SER A 65 4.10 11.39 0.55
C SER A 65 2.61 11.58 0.78
N LYS A 66 1.94 12.15 -0.22
CA LYS A 66 0.47 12.09 -0.27
C LYS A 66 0.02 10.67 -0.59
N ASN A 67 -1.20 10.35 -0.21
CA ASN A 67 -1.90 9.10 -0.55
C ASN A 67 -1.86 8.77 -2.04
N THR A 68 -1.63 9.79 -2.88
CA THR A 68 -1.65 9.70 -4.34
C THR A 68 -0.30 9.56 -5.04
N GLU A 69 0.77 9.61 -4.26
CA GLU A 69 2.15 9.79 -4.74
C GLU A 69 3.07 8.67 -4.22
N ASN A 70 2.53 7.63 -3.59
CA ASN A 70 3.31 6.55 -2.98
C ASN A 70 4.23 5.82 -3.99
N LEU A 71 3.71 5.48 -5.18
CA LEU A 71 4.50 4.78 -6.21
C LEU A 71 5.53 5.68 -6.87
N ASP A 72 5.20 6.96 -7.06
CA ASP A 72 6.14 7.95 -7.59
C ASP A 72 7.30 8.15 -6.61
N GLY A 73 7.00 8.22 -5.31
CA GLY A 73 8.00 8.31 -4.24
C GLY A 73 8.94 7.10 -4.19
N ILE A 74 8.41 5.88 -4.35
CA ILE A 74 9.24 4.66 -4.49
C ILE A 74 10.12 4.76 -5.75
N SER A 75 9.52 5.15 -6.88
CA SER A 75 10.22 5.19 -8.17
C SER A 75 11.42 6.14 -8.19
N ILE A 76 11.38 7.23 -7.41
CA ILE A 76 12.50 8.19 -7.29
C ILE A 76 13.40 7.90 -6.08
N GLY A 77 13.12 6.86 -5.29
CA GLY A 77 13.91 6.50 -4.10
C GLY A 77 13.73 7.44 -2.91
N ALA A 78 12.57 8.09 -2.78
CA ALA A 78 12.27 8.94 -1.60
C ALA A 78 12.00 8.12 -0.33
N PHE A 79 11.54 6.88 -0.50
CA PHE A 79 11.33 5.87 0.55
C PHE A 79 11.21 4.49 -0.10
N GLU A 80 11.49 3.44 0.66
CA GLU A 80 11.66 2.09 0.12
C GLU A 80 10.35 1.27 0.15
N MET A 81 9.40 1.64 1.00
CA MET A 81 8.14 0.92 1.13
C MET A 81 6.96 1.87 1.29
N ALA A 82 5.79 1.47 0.80
CA ALA A 82 4.54 2.17 1.05
C ALA A 82 3.34 1.23 1.03
N GLN A 83 2.26 1.66 1.69
CA GLN A 83 0.94 1.05 1.54
C GLN A 83 0.03 2.02 0.79
N PHE A 84 -0.56 1.56 -0.32
CA PHE A 84 -1.40 2.40 -1.18
C PHE A 84 -2.70 1.69 -1.58
N CYS A 85 -3.71 2.46 -1.97
CA CYS A 85 -4.95 1.93 -2.55
C CYS A 85 -4.87 2.00 -4.08
N ALA A 86 -5.11 0.88 -4.77
CA ALA A 86 -5.03 0.82 -6.23
C ALA A 86 -5.98 1.84 -6.91
N GLY A 87 -7.21 1.92 -6.42
CA GLY A 87 -8.30 2.71 -6.97
C GLY A 87 -8.14 4.22 -6.85
N TYR A 88 -7.15 4.72 -6.11
CA TYR A 88 -6.81 6.15 -6.11
C TYR A 88 -6.13 6.56 -7.42
N HIS A 89 -5.50 5.62 -8.14
CA HIS A 89 -4.73 5.88 -9.36
C HIS A 89 -4.99 4.80 -10.41
N ARG A 90 -6.18 4.82 -11.02
CA ARG A 90 -6.50 3.84 -12.06
C ARG A 90 -5.42 3.79 -13.15
N ASP A 91 -4.88 4.93 -13.54
CA ASP A 91 -3.87 5.03 -14.61
C ASP A 91 -2.49 4.51 -14.17
N LYS A 92 -2.17 4.50 -12.87
CA LYS A 92 -0.88 4.02 -12.37
C LYS A 92 -0.86 2.51 -12.12
N ASN A 93 -2.02 1.94 -11.80
CA ASN A 93 -2.19 0.58 -11.28
C ASN A 93 -3.18 -0.30 -12.08
N PRO A 94 -3.25 -0.19 -13.42
CA PRO A 94 -4.33 -0.82 -14.18
C PRO A 94 -4.46 -2.33 -13.93
N THR A 95 -3.35 -3.04 -13.72
CA THR A 95 -3.36 -4.51 -13.59
C THR A 95 -3.91 -5.01 -12.25
N ILE A 96 -3.89 -4.19 -11.19
CA ILE A 96 -4.36 -4.58 -9.86
C ILE A 96 -5.73 -4.02 -9.51
N THR A 97 -6.25 -3.05 -10.28
CA THR A 97 -7.62 -2.53 -10.08
C THR A 97 -8.71 -3.59 -10.33
N VAL A 98 -8.37 -4.72 -10.95
CA VAL A 98 -9.27 -5.88 -11.09
C VAL A 98 -9.77 -6.39 -9.74
N LEU A 99 -8.96 -6.26 -8.68
CA LEU A 99 -9.32 -6.65 -7.31
C LEU A 99 -10.39 -5.75 -6.68
N GLU A 100 -10.72 -4.63 -7.30
CA GLU A 100 -11.73 -3.67 -6.84
C GLU A 100 -13.05 -3.78 -7.63
N LEU A 101 -13.19 -4.82 -8.46
CA LEU A 101 -14.45 -5.07 -9.16
C LEU A 101 -15.51 -5.57 -8.16
N PRO A 102 -16.74 -5.03 -8.24
CA PRO A 102 -17.82 -5.50 -7.38
C PRO A 102 -18.26 -6.91 -7.80
N PHE A 103 -18.85 -7.64 -6.85
CA PHE A 103 -19.54 -8.92 -7.10
C PHE A 103 -18.64 -10.05 -7.67
N MET A 104 -17.33 -10.04 -7.38
CA MET A 104 -16.41 -11.11 -7.79
C MET A 104 -16.65 -12.48 -7.12
N GLY A 105 -17.53 -12.54 -6.11
CA GLY A 105 -17.82 -13.78 -5.38
C GLY A 105 -16.78 -14.15 -4.30
N VAL A 106 -15.78 -13.30 -4.07
CA VAL A 106 -14.82 -13.45 -2.95
C VAL A 106 -15.56 -13.22 -1.63
N SER A 107 -15.66 -14.26 -0.80
CA SER A 107 -16.56 -14.28 0.36
C SER A 107 -15.83 -14.60 1.67
N THR A 108 -14.60 -15.13 1.59
CA THR A 108 -13.77 -15.46 2.75
C THR A 108 -12.41 -14.76 2.70
N LEU A 109 -11.79 -14.59 3.88
CA LEU A 109 -10.44 -14.04 3.97
C LEU A 109 -9.42 -14.91 3.19
N GLU A 110 -9.59 -16.23 3.22
CA GLU A 110 -8.71 -17.15 2.50
C GLU A 110 -8.80 -16.93 0.98
N GLU A 111 -10.01 -16.77 0.45
CA GLU A 111 -10.24 -16.45 -0.96
C GLU A 111 -9.66 -15.07 -1.33
N GLU A 112 -9.86 -14.06 -0.48
CA GLU A 112 -9.35 -12.70 -0.72
C GLU A 112 -7.82 -12.69 -0.82
N VAL A 113 -7.15 -13.40 0.09
CA VAL A 113 -5.70 -13.57 0.10
C VAL A 113 -5.25 -14.35 -1.14
N ALA A 114 -5.91 -15.47 -1.47
CA ALA A 114 -5.55 -16.31 -2.61
C ALA A 114 -5.66 -15.56 -3.95
N VAL A 115 -6.78 -14.86 -4.18
CA VAL A 115 -7.01 -14.08 -5.41
C VAL A 115 -6.02 -12.92 -5.50
N SER A 116 -5.75 -12.23 -4.40
CA SER A 116 -4.77 -11.15 -4.38
C SER A 116 -3.36 -11.66 -4.71
N HIS A 117 -2.92 -12.78 -4.13
CA HIS A 117 -1.64 -13.39 -4.48
C HIS A 117 -1.56 -13.84 -5.94
N ALA A 118 -2.64 -14.41 -6.48
CA ALA A 118 -2.71 -14.80 -7.89
C ALA A 118 -2.55 -13.58 -8.81
N VAL A 119 -3.23 -12.47 -8.51
CA VAL A 119 -3.10 -11.21 -9.28
C VAL A 119 -1.71 -10.60 -9.12
N TYR A 120 -1.13 -10.60 -7.92
CA TYR A 120 0.20 -10.02 -7.65
C TYR A 120 1.32 -10.79 -8.35
N ALA A 121 1.20 -12.11 -8.44
CA ALA A 121 2.16 -12.98 -9.11
C ALA A 121 2.02 -12.98 -10.64
N HIS A 122 0.91 -12.45 -11.18
CA HIS A 122 0.67 -12.45 -12.61
C HIS A 122 1.74 -11.65 -13.37
N PRO A 123 2.32 -12.15 -14.49
CA PRO A 123 3.40 -11.47 -15.19
C PRO A 123 3.08 -10.04 -15.62
N ALA A 124 1.83 -9.78 -16.02
CA ALA A 124 1.38 -8.43 -16.35
C ALA A 124 1.47 -7.48 -15.15
N THR A 125 1.09 -7.95 -13.95
CA THR A 125 1.17 -7.16 -12.72
C THR A 125 2.62 -6.90 -12.32
N VAL A 126 3.48 -7.93 -12.40
CA VAL A 126 4.91 -7.77 -12.11
C VAL A 126 5.53 -6.74 -13.06
N SER A 127 5.24 -6.83 -14.36
CA SER A 127 5.73 -5.87 -15.35
C SER A 127 5.18 -4.46 -15.13
N ASP A 128 3.93 -4.34 -14.72
CA ASP A 128 3.29 -3.03 -14.49
C ASP A 128 3.91 -2.31 -13.29
N LEU A 129 4.10 -3.02 -12.18
CA LEU A 129 4.70 -2.45 -10.97
C LEU A 129 6.20 -2.20 -11.10
N ALA A 130 6.91 -2.98 -11.95
CA ALA A 130 8.32 -2.73 -12.25
C ALA A 130 8.57 -1.35 -12.88
N ARG A 131 7.57 -0.74 -13.55
CA ARG A 131 7.66 0.64 -14.06
C ARG A 131 7.91 1.67 -12.96
N TRP A 132 7.53 1.34 -11.73
CA TRP A 132 7.68 2.17 -10.54
C TRP A 132 8.87 1.74 -9.66
N ASN A 133 9.71 0.82 -10.15
CA ASN A 133 10.72 0.14 -9.32
C ASN A 133 10.12 -0.51 -8.06
N ALA A 134 8.88 -1.01 -8.16
CA ALA A 134 8.11 -1.52 -7.03
C ALA A 134 7.76 -3.00 -7.20
N LYS A 135 7.59 -3.68 -6.07
CA LYS A 135 7.06 -5.05 -5.99
C LYS A 135 5.98 -5.10 -4.92
N LEU A 136 4.86 -5.74 -5.24
CA LEU A 136 3.82 -6.01 -4.26
C LEU A 136 4.29 -7.11 -3.30
N LEU A 137 4.35 -6.78 -2.01
CA LEU A 137 4.89 -7.65 -0.98
C LEU A 137 3.81 -8.45 -0.26
N MET A 138 2.78 -7.77 0.20
CA MET A 138 1.76 -8.31 1.09
C MET A 138 0.40 -7.70 0.75
N THR A 139 -0.64 -8.52 0.90
CA THR A 139 -2.03 -8.09 0.75
C THR A 139 -2.47 -7.35 2.01
N SER A 140 -3.35 -6.36 1.88
CA SER A 140 -4.01 -5.72 3.02
C SER A 140 -5.52 -6.01 2.95
N PRO A 141 -5.97 -7.21 3.34
CA PRO A 141 -7.38 -7.58 3.23
C PRO A 141 -8.27 -6.57 3.94
N GLN A 142 -9.36 -6.19 3.29
CA GLN A 142 -10.34 -5.27 3.85
C GLN A 142 -11.67 -5.99 4.03
N PRO A 143 -12.43 -5.65 5.08
CA PRO A 143 -13.78 -6.17 5.20
C PRO A 143 -14.61 -5.77 3.98
N GLN A 144 -15.64 -6.56 3.70
CA GLN A 144 -16.52 -6.29 2.58
C GLN A 144 -17.06 -4.86 2.63
N TYR A 145 -17.03 -4.20 1.48
CA TYR A 145 -17.46 -2.82 1.36
C TYR A 145 -18.94 -2.68 1.69
N ASN A 146 -19.24 -1.71 2.55
CA ASN A 146 -20.59 -1.33 2.93
C ASN A 146 -20.84 0.12 2.56
N ILE A 147 -22.11 0.47 2.43
CA ILE A 147 -22.56 1.80 2.09
C ILE A 147 -22.95 2.51 3.38
N VAL A 148 -22.30 3.64 3.68
CA VAL A 148 -22.58 4.45 4.86
C VAL A 148 -22.90 5.88 4.43
N GLY A 149 -24.07 6.39 4.81
CA GLY A 149 -24.50 7.73 4.43
C GLY A 149 -25.38 8.37 5.47
N ILE A 150 -25.82 9.58 5.16
CA ILE A 150 -26.76 10.36 5.98
C ILE A 150 -28.17 10.28 5.41
N GLY A 151 -29.18 10.37 6.28
CA GLY A 151 -30.59 10.39 5.87
C GLY A 151 -31.21 9.02 5.62
N GLU A 152 -32.19 8.97 4.73
CA GLU A 152 -33.01 7.78 4.49
C GLU A 152 -32.24 6.66 3.77
N PRO A 153 -32.37 5.39 4.22
CA PRO A 153 -31.75 4.26 3.55
C PRO A 153 -32.13 4.14 2.06
N ARG A 154 -31.10 3.94 1.24
CA ARG A 154 -31.20 3.68 -0.20
C ARG A 154 -31.34 2.17 -0.42
N ASP A 155 -32.56 1.66 -0.23
CA ASP A 155 -32.90 0.22 -0.23
C ASP A 155 -33.31 -0.35 -1.61
N THR A 156 -33.30 0.47 -2.67
CA THR A 156 -33.67 0.06 -4.03
C THR A 156 -32.75 0.72 -5.05
N LEU A 157 -32.52 0.06 -6.19
CA LEU A 157 -31.65 0.58 -7.25
C LEU A 157 -32.08 1.97 -7.75
N ALA A 158 -33.38 2.20 -7.89
CA ALA A 158 -33.92 3.49 -8.32
C ALA A 158 -33.56 4.65 -7.37
N LYS A 159 -33.38 4.36 -6.07
CA LYS A 159 -32.96 5.38 -5.11
C LYS A 159 -31.50 5.79 -5.31
N PHE A 160 -30.67 5.07 -6.05
CA PHE A 160 -29.28 5.47 -6.31
C PHE A 160 -29.15 6.54 -7.41
N ASP A 161 -30.21 6.81 -8.18
CA ASP A 161 -30.20 7.83 -9.22
C ASP A 161 -29.91 9.23 -8.64
N GLY A 162 -28.91 9.90 -9.19
CA GLY A 162 -28.42 11.19 -8.71
C GLY A 162 -27.68 11.16 -7.36
N MET A 163 -27.50 9.99 -6.74
CA MET A 163 -26.84 9.87 -5.43
C MET A 163 -25.34 10.19 -5.54
N ARG A 164 -24.88 11.18 -4.79
CA ARG A 164 -23.46 11.56 -4.77
C ARG A 164 -22.73 10.63 -3.81
N VAL A 165 -21.85 9.79 -4.34
CA VAL A 165 -21.22 8.72 -3.57
C VAL A 165 -19.72 8.83 -3.65
N ARG A 166 -19.04 8.83 -2.50
CA ARG A 166 -17.60 8.60 -2.50
C ARG A 166 -17.39 7.13 -2.83
N ALA A 167 -16.80 6.85 -3.99
CA ALA A 167 -16.48 5.50 -4.44
C ALA A 167 -15.29 5.56 -5.38
N THR A 168 -14.40 4.56 -5.28
CA THR A 168 -13.15 4.48 -6.06
C THR A 168 -13.19 3.30 -7.03
N GLY A 169 -12.24 3.26 -7.98
CA GLY A 169 -12.00 2.05 -8.77
C GLY A 169 -13.22 1.52 -9.55
N GLY A 170 -13.45 0.22 -9.46
CA GLY A 170 -14.59 -0.49 -10.06
C GLY A 170 -15.92 -0.20 -9.37
N ILE A 171 -15.90 0.04 -8.04
CA ILE A 171 -17.09 0.39 -7.24
C ILE A 171 -17.74 1.67 -7.77
N GLY A 172 -16.94 2.69 -8.09
CA GLY A 172 -17.45 3.93 -8.69
C GLY A 172 -18.16 3.69 -10.04
N GLN A 173 -17.64 2.79 -10.88
CA GLN A 173 -18.31 2.43 -12.14
C GLN A 173 -19.62 1.70 -11.90
N ALA A 174 -19.71 0.88 -10.86
CA ALA A 174 -20.93 0.18 -10.46
C ALA A 174 -22.04 1.17 -10.07
N PHE A 175 -21.72 2.18 -9.25
CA PHE A 175 -22.69 3.22 -8.90
C PHE A 175 -23.14 4.03 -10.12
N LYS A 176 -22.21 4.35 -11.02
CA LYS A 176 -22.55 5.05 -12.26
C LYS A 176 -23.52 4.26 -13.14
N ALA A 177 -23.41 2.92 -13.17
CA ALA A 177 -24.31 2.06 -13.93
C ALA A 177 -25.77 2.08 -13.43
N VAL A 178 -26.01 2.54 -12.19
CA VAL A 178 -27.34 2.65 -11.57
C VAL A 178 -27.77 4.12 -11.35
N GLY A 179 -27.15 5.06 -12.05
CA GLY A 179 -27.51 6.49 -12.01
C GLY A 179 -26.81 7.30 -10.91
N GLY A 180 -25.95 6.67 -10.10
CA GLY A 180 -25.16 7.36 -9.08
C GLY A 180 -24.10 8.29 -9.67
N VAL A 181 -23.69 9.27 -8.87
CA VAL A 181 -22.66 10.27 -9.20
C VAL A 181 -21.43 10.02 -8.33
N PRO A 182 -20.49 9.15 -8.76
CA PRO A 182 -19.33 8.79 -7.96
C PRO A 182 -18.29 9.92 -7.94
N THR A 183 -17.77 10.22 -6.75
CA THR A 183 -16.65 11.12 -6.52
C THR A 183 -15.47 10.34 -5.95
N SER A 184 -14.34 10.36 -6.64
CA SER A 184 -13.13 9.68 -6.17
C SER A 184 -12.32 10.61 -5.27
N VAL A 185 -12.38 10.38 -3.96
CA VAL A 185 -11.51 11.02 -2.96
C VAL A 185 -10.86 9.96 -2.06
N THR A 186 -9.75 10.31 -1.44
CA THR A 186 -9.01 9.40 -0.56
C THR A 186 -9.75 9.18 0.75
N ALA A 187 -9.44 8.10 1.45
CA ALA A 187 -10.11 7.76 2.70
C ALA A 187 -9.90 8.81 3.80
N THR A 188 -8.79 9.56 3.78
CA THR A 188 -8.56 10.67 4.73
C THR A 188 -9.45 11.88 4.45
N GLU A 189 -10.01 11.98 3.24
CA GLU A 189 -10.89 13.08 2.82
C GLU A 189 -12.37 12.70 2.95
N ALA A 190 -12.69 11.42 3.14
CA ALA A 190 -14.06 10.91 3.13
C ALA A 190 -14.96 11.56 4.19
N TYR A 191 -14.45 11.76 5.41
CA TYR A 191 -15.21 12.43 6.47
C TYR A 191 -15.56 13.86 6.08
N ASN A 192 -14.58 14.66 5.67
CA ASN A 192 -14.80 16.05 5.26
C ASN A 192 -15.72 16.15 4.04
N ALA A 193 -15.59 15.23 3.08
CA ALA A 193 -16.45 15.17 1.90
C ALA A 193 -17.92 14.92 2.27
N MET A 194 -18.17 14.06 3.27
CA MET A 194 -19.51 13.79 3.78
C MET A 194 -20.03 14.94 4.65
N GLU A 195 -19.21 15.50 5.54
CA GLU A 195 -19.56 16.61 6.43
C GLU A 195 -19.89 17.89 5.65
N SER A 196 -19.11 18.21 4.62
CA SER A 196 -19.36 19.36 3.72
C SER A 196 -20.51 19.12 2.74
N GLY A 197 -21.07 17.90 2.71
CA GLY A 197 -22.11 17.52 1.77
C GLY A 197 -21.63 17.52 0.33
N VAL A 198 -20.34 17.30 0.04
CA VAL A 198 -19.84 17.01 -1.32
C VAL A 198 -20.35 15.64 -1.78
N VAL A 199 -20.46 14.68 -0.85
CA VAL A 199 -21.07 13.37 -1.05
C VAL A 199 -22.17 13.14 -0.02
N ASP A 200 -23.18 12.38 -0.40
CA ASP A 200 -24.27 11.94 0.49
C ASP A 200 -23.89 10.67 1.25
N THR A 201 -22.92 9.92 0.72
CA THR A 201 -22.63 8.54 1.11
C THR A 201 -21.19 8.18 0.78
N VAL A 202 -20.62 7.27 1.56
CA VAL A 202 -19.30 6.67 1.39
C VAL A 202 -19.45 5.17 1.14
N ALA A 203 -18.73 4.71 0.13
CA ALA A 203 -18.48 3.33 -0.22
C ALA A 203 -17.00 3.18 -0.66
#